data_AF-A0AAD5QT57-F1
#
_entry.id   AF-A0AAD5QT57-F1
#
_cell.length_a   1.000
_cell.length_b   1.000
_cell.length_c   1.000
_cell.angle_alpha   90.00
_cell.angle_beta   90.00
_cell.angle_gamma   90.00
#
_symmetry.space_group_name_H-M   'P 1'
#
loop_
_entity.id
_entity.type
_entity.pdbx_description
1 polymer ?
#
loop_
_entity_poly.entity_id
_entity_poly.type
_entity_poly.pdbx_seq_one_letter_code
_entity_poly.pdbx_strand_id
1 'polypeptide(L)'
;MMILLSIGQRDETGTATHLRTRKLDAIYGTLKAISSQQKKGWSAPLNKLTNADLTRLIRSEEIFKAVRPPKRNIETAKVHRNPLEKHKLMHRLNPYASALRAATNLRYNQIQLGVTL
;
A
#
# COMPACT_ATOMS: atom_id res chain seq x y z
N MET A 1 29.81 29.50 -48.48
CA MET A 1 28.60 28.64 -48.55
C MET A 1 29.08 27.21 -48.49
N MET A 2 28.57 26.42 -47.53
CA MET A 2 29.06 25.09 -47.11
C MET A 2 30.48 25.14 -46.49
N ILE A 3 30.76 24.52 -45.34
CA ILE A 3 30.22 23.27 -44.81
C ILE A 3 29.89 23.41 -43.32
N LEU A 4 28.62 23.17 -43.00
CA LEU A 4 28.15 22.68 -41.70
C LEU A 4 28.89 21.38 -41.37
N LEU A 5 29.81 21.36 -40.39
CA LEU A 5 30.17 20.14 -39.67
C LEU A 5 31.10 20.44 -38.50
N SER A 6 30.52 20.78 -37.34
CA SER A 6 31.09 20.31 -36.07
C SER A 6 30.06 20.30 -34.94
N ILE A 7 28.80 20.01 -35.28
CA ILE A 7 27.85 19.44 -34.32
C ILE A 7 28.18 17.94 -34.31
N GLY A 8 28.87 17.45 -33.27
CA GLY A 8 29.01 16.01 -33.07
C GLY A 8 30.31 15.52 -32.45
N GLN A 9 30.43 15.66 -31.13
CA GLN A 9 31.06 14.63 -30.27
C GLN A 9 30.23 14.56 -28.99
N ARG A 10 29.09 13.86 -29.09
CA ARG A 10 28.43 13.25 -27.93
C ARG A 10 29.28 12.02 -27.62
N ASP A 11 30.31 12.19 -26.80
CA ASP A 11 31.21 11.09 -26.49
C ASP A 11 30.57 10.23 -25.40
N GLU A 12 30.02 9.12 -25.84
CA GLU A 12 29.48 8.03 -25.04
C GLU A 12 30.59 7.20 -24.35
N THR A 13 31.84 7.70 -24.32
CA THR A 13 33.01 6.96 -23.85
C THR A 13 33.93 7.82 -22.96
N GLY A 14 33.72 7.69 -21.64
CA GLY A 14 34.75 7.53 -20.60
C GLY A 14 35.88 8.56 -20.37
N THR A 15 36.22 9.46 -21.28
CA THR A 15 37.49 10.21 -21.20
C THR A 15 37.35 11.73 -21.18
N ALA A 16 36.25 12.35 -21.60
CA ALA A 16 36.05 13.79 -21.34
C ALA A 16 35.52 14.06 -19.91
N THR A 17 34.86 13.08 -19.31
CA THR A 17 34.17 13.20 -18.02
C THR A 17 35.14 13.10 -16.83
N HIS A 18 36.30 12.47 -16.97
CA HIS A 18 37.22 12.25 -15.84
C HIS A 18 37.84 13.56 -15.30
N LEU A 19 38.17 14.52 -16.16
CA LEU A 19 38.67 15.83 -15.72
C LEU A 19 37.57 16.68 -15.08
N ARG A 20 36.34 16.57 -15.60
CA ARG A 20 35.17 17.29 -15.08
C ARG A 20 34.74 16.74 -13.71
N THR A 21 34.73 15.42 -13.54
CA THR A 21 34.41 14.76 -12.26
C THR A 21 35.40 15.12 -11.17
N ARG A 22 36.71 15.14 -11.48
CA ARG A 22 37.75 15.58 -10.52
C ARG A 22 37.57 17.03 -10.05
N LYS A 23 37.07 17.92 -10.90
CA LYS A 23 36.82 19.33 -10.52
C LYS A 23 35.59 19.50 -9.63
N LEU A 24 34.63 18.57 -9.64
CA LEU A 24 33.41 18.66 -8.82
C LEU A 24 33.70 18.56 -7.32
N ASP A 25 34.68 17.72 -6.93
CA ASP A 25 35.08 17.58 -5.52
C ASP A 25 35.67 18.89 -4.96
N ALA A 26 36.33 19.70 -5.79
CA ALA A 26 36.83 21.02 -5.37
C ALA A 26 35.70 22.05 -5.20
N ILE A 27 34.66 21.97 -6.06
CA ILE A 27 33.51 22.90 -6.05
C ILE A 27 32.51 22.57 -4.94
N TYR A 28 32.32 21.28 -4.62
CA TYR A 28 31.27 20.79 -3.73
C TYR A 28 31.80 19.96 -2.55
N GLY A 29 33.12 19.81 -2.39
CA GLY A 29 33.66 19.00 -1.30
C GLY A 29 33.20 17.55 -1.33
N THR A 30 33.40 16.86 -0.22
CA THR A 30 32.95 15.48 -0.01
C THR A 30 32.17 15.40 1.29
N LEU A 31 31.41 14.33 1.54
CA LEU A 31 30.68 14.20 2.82
C LEU A 31 31.59 14.24 4.06
N LYS A 32 32.89 13.92 3.91
CA LYS A 32 33.90 14.03 4.97
C LYS A 32 34.50 15.45 5.06
N ALA A 33 34.69 16.11 3.93
CA ALA A 33 35.12 17.51 3.84
C ALA A 33 33.88 18.41 3.71
N ILE A 34 33.28 18.73 4.85
CA ILE A 34 31.98 19.39 5.00
C ILE A 34 31.89 20.72 4.22
N SER A 35 33.01 21.41 4.01
CA SER A 35 33.07 22.71 3.33
C SER A 35 33.68 22.63 1.93
N SER A 36 33.02 23.28 0.96
CA SER A 36 33.59 23.55 -0.36
C SER A 36 34.78 24.52 -0.30
N GLN A 37 35.80 24.29 -1.13
CA GLN A 37 36.94 25.20 -1.27
C GLN A 37 36.57 26.47 -2.05
N GLN A 38 35.62 26.38 -2.98
CA GLN A 38 35.26 27.47 -3.89
C GLN A 38 33.96 28.18 -3.49
N LYS A 39 33.00 27.47 -2.89
CA LYS A 39 31.71 28.02 -2.45
C LYS A 39 31.75 28.28 -0.94
N LYS A 40 32.01 29.53 -0.56
CA LYS A 40 32.06 29.98 0.83
C LYS A 40 30.70 29.75 1.52
N GLY A 41 30.71 29.01 2.64
CA GLY A 41 29.52 28.75 3.46
C GLY A 41 28.58 27.68 2.91
N TRP A 42 28.94 26.97 1.84
CA TRP A 42 28.15 25.88 1.28
C TRP A 42 28.60 24.53 1.85
N SER A 43 27.64 23.70 2.24
CA SER A 43 27.82 22.32 2.70
C SER A 43 26.87 21.39 1.95
N ALA A 44 27.32 20.18 1.66
CA ALA A 44 26.46 19.14 1.10
C ALA A 44 25.35 18.77 2.10
N PRO A 45 24.09 18.58 1.64
CA PRO A 45 23.03 18.05 2.49
C PRO A 45 23.36 16.65 3.00
N LEU A 46 23.12 16.42 4.29
CA LEU A 46 23.27 15.09 4.87
C LEU A 46 22.16 14.17 4.38
N ASN A 47 22.51 12.91 4.10
CA ASN A 47 21.54 11.88 3.81
C ASN A 47 20.73 11.56 5.07
N LYS A 48 19.40 11.55 4.95
CA LYS A 48 18.51 11.16 6.05
C LYS A 48 18.56 9.66 6.34
N LEU A 49 18.90 8.87 5.33
CA LEU A 49 19.02 7.41 5.40
C LEU A 49 20.38 6.98 4.88
N THR A 50 21.02 6.07 5.61
CA THR A 50 22.31 5.48 5.21
C THR A 50 22.14 4.47 4.08
N ASN A 51 21.06 3.67 4.12
CA ASN A 51 20.68 2.75 3.06
C ASN A 51 19.35 3.21 2.42
N ALA A 52 19.36 3.38 1.10
CA ALA A 52 18.18 3.76 0.32
C ALA A 52 17.32 2.55 -0.12
N ASP A 53 17.85 1.34 -0.03
CA ASP A 53 17.12 0.13 -0.41
C ASP A 53 16.22 -0.37 0.73
N LEU A 54 15.03 0.23 0.79
CA LEU A 54 13.97 -0.14 1.74
C LEU A 54 13.41 -1.55 1.48
N THR A 55 13.46 -2.02 0.23
CA THR A 55 12.92 -3.32 -0.19
C THR A 55 13.69 -4.45 0.49
N ARG A 56 15.01 -4.33 0.57
CA ARG A 56 15.89 -5.24 1.28
C ARG A 56 15.71 -5.14 2.80
N LEU A 57 15.60 -3.93 3.33
CA LEU A 57 15.43 -3.70 4.77
C LEU A 57 14.11 -4.29 5.28
N ILE A 58 12.99 -4.02 4.62
CA ILE A 58 11.67 -4.54 5.00
C ILE A 58 11.62 -6.07 4.98
N ARG A 59 12.42 -6.70 4.11
CA ARG A 59 12.51 -8.16 3.97
C ARG A 59 13.63 -8.78 4.82
N SER A 60 14.29 -8.02 5.69
CA SER A 60 15.28 -8.58 6.61
C SER A 60 14.60 -9.43 7.68
N GLU A 61 15.27 -10.50 8.14
CA GLU A 61 14.72 -11.43 9.13
C GLU A 61 14.43 -10.73 10.47
N GLU A 62 15.28 -9.79 10.86
CA GLU A 62 15.15 -9.00 12.10
C GLU A 62 13.82 -8.23 12.12
N ILE A 63 13.52 -7.53 11.02
CA ILE A 63 12.30 -6.71 10.91
C ILE A 63 11.08 -7.61 10.72
N PHE A 64 11.18 -8.61 9.84
CA PHE A 64 10.06 -9.50 9.55
C PHE A 64 9.61 -10.31 10.79
N LYS A 65 10.55 -10.69 11.66
CA LYS A 65 10.24 -11.42 12.91
C LYS A 65 9.56 -10.54 13.96
N ALA A 66 9.88 -9.25 14.00
CA ALA A 66 9.30 -8.32 14.97
C ALA A 66 7.88 -7.84 14.55
N VAL A 67 7.57 -7.88 13.26
CA VAL A 67 6.33 -7.33 12.69
C VAL A 67 5.20 -8.36 12.75
N ARG A 68 3.97 -7.88 13.02
CA ARG A 68 2.76 -8.69 12.99
C ARG A 68 2.41 -9.11 11.55
N PRO A 69 1.85 -10.32 11.33
CA PRO A 69 1.47 -10.75 10.00
C PRO A 69 0.41 -9.83 9.39
N PRO A 70 0.42 -9.64 8.06
CA PRO A 70 -0.52 -8.76 7.38
C PRO A 70 -1.94 -9.30 7.48
N LYS A 71 -2.89 -8.45 7.91
CA LYS A 71 -4.32 -8.77 7.88
C LYS A 71 -4.84 -8.58 6.45
N ARG A 72 -5.11 -9.69 5.76
CA ARG A 72 -5.62 -9.69 4.37
C ARG A 72 -7.15 -9.75 4.27
N ASN A 73 -7.84 -9.67 5.40
CA ASN A 73 -9.30 -9.73 5.43
C ASN A 73 -9.85 -8.38 4.96
N ILE A 74 -10.31 -8.34 3.71
CA ILE A 74 -11.08 -7.22 3.18
C ILE A 74 -12.54 -7.47 3.54
N GLU A 75 -13.05 -6.78 4.56
CA GLU A 75 -14.47 -6.81 4.87
C GLU A 75 -15.20 -5.84 3.95
N THR A 76 -15.99 -6.37 3.01
CA THR A 76 -16.90 -5.57 2.20
C THR A 76 -18.16 -5.25 2.98
N ALA A 77 -18.72 -4.05 2.77
CA ALA A 77 -20.00 -3.66 3.36
C ALA A 77 -21.09 -4.69 3.03
N LYS A 78 -21.70 -5.27 4.07
CA LYS A 78 -22.84 -6.18 3.92
C LYS A 78 -24.11 -5.34 3.77
N VAL A 79 -24.88 -5.59 2.72
CA VAL A 79 -26.20 -4.94 2.55
C VAL A 79 -27.11 -5.33 3.71
N HIS A 80 -27.61 -4.34 4.45
CA HIS A 80 -28.63 -4.55 5.47
C HIS A 80 -29.95 -4.92 4.77
N ARG A 81 -30.49 -6.11 5.06
CA ARG A 81 -31.77 -6.56 4.53
C ARG A 81 -32.75 -6.73 5.69
N ASN A 82 -34.02 -6.41 5.44
CA ASN A 82 -35.08 -6.50 6.45
C ASN A 82 -35.29 -7.95 6.94
N PRO A 83 -35.08 -8.27 8.23
CA PRO A 83 -35.30 -9.60 8.79
C PRO A 83 -36.77 -10.02 8.81
N LEU A 84 -37.71 -9.07 8.88
CA LEU A 84 -39.15 -9.37 8.88
C LEU A 84 -39.57 -9.98 7.54
N GLU A 85 -39.01 -9.46 6.45
CA GLU A 85 -39.24 -9.98 5.09
C GLU A 85 -38.36 -11.20 4.77
N LYS A 86 -37.12 -11.25 5.25
CA LYS A 86 -36.15 -12.30 4.89
C LYS A 86 -36.00 -13.34 6.00
N HIS A 87 -36.74 -14.44 5.89
CA HIS A 87 -36.75 -15.53 6.88
C HIS A 87 -35.36 -16.05 7.27
N LYS A 88 -34.45 -16.28 6.30
CA LYS A 88 -33.08 -16.76 6.58
C LYS A 88 -32.30 -15.81 7.51
N LEU A 89 -32.51 -14.50 7.39
CA LEU A 89 -31.88 -13.52 8.28
C LEU A 89 -32.54 -13.52 9.66
N MET A 90 -33.87 -13.62 9.71
CA MET A 90 -34.55 -13.79 10.99
C MET A 90 -34.08 -15.04 11.72
N HIS A 91 -33.85 -16.16 11.03
CA HIS A 91 -33.36 -17.39 11.67
C HIS A 91 -31.94 -17.26 12.20
N ARG A 92 -31.06 -16.52 11.51
CA ARG A 92 -29.71 -16.22 12.01
C ARG A 92 -29.74 -15.34 13.26
N LEU A 93 -30.71 -14.41 13.34
CA LEU A 93 -30.86 -13.50 14.46
C LEU A 93 -31.60 -14.16 15.64
N ASN A 94 -32.68 -14.89 15.35
CA ASN A 94 -33.53 -15.58 16.30
C ASN A 94 -33.82 -17.02 15.78
N PRO A 95 -33.15 -18.05 16.32
CA PRO A 95 -33.36 -19.43 15.89
C PRO A 95 -34.77 -19.94 16.20
N TYR A 96 -35.40 -19.47 17.29
CA TYR A 96 -36.76 -19.87 17.69
C TYR A 96 -37.83 -19.39 16.69
N ALA A 97 -37.53 -18.39 15.87
CA ALA A 97 -38.47 -17.87 14.86
C ALA A 97 -38.89 -18.93 13.82
N SER A 98 -38.15 -20.04 13.66
CA SER A 98 -38.58 -21.15 12.80
C SER A 98 -39.73 -21.94 13.44
N ALA A 99 -39.58 -22.34 14.70
CA ALA A 99 -40.59 -23.08 15.44
C ALA A 99 -41.89 -22.28 15.59
N LEU A 100 -41.77 -20.98 15.92
CA LEU A 100 -42.93 -20.09 16.05
C LEU A 100 -43.72 -20.01 14.74
N ARG A 101 -43.04 -19.82 13.60
CA ARG A 101 -43.69 -19.78 12.28
C ARG A 101 -44.36 -21.10 11.91
N ALA A 102 -43.71 -22.22 12.20
CA ALA A 102 -44.28 -23.54 11.96
C ALA A 102 -45.57 -23.72 12.77
N ALA A 103 -45.54 -23.39 14.06
CA ALA A 103 -46.70 -23.45 14.93
C ALA A 103 -47.83 -22.52 14.47
N THR A 104 -47.52 -21.28 14.06
CA THR A 104 -48.53 -20.34 13.55
C THR A 104 -49.18 -20.83 12.25
N ASN A 105 -48.39 -21.43 11.35
CA ASN A 105 -48.90 -21.96 10.08
C ASN A 105 -49.81 -23.17 10.30
N LEU A 106 -49.41 -24.09 11.19
CA LEU A 106 -50.24 -25.23 11.58
C LEU A 106 -51.58 -24.75 12.16
N ARG A 107 -51.53 -23.80 13.09
CA ARG A 107 -52.74 -23.20 13.68
C ARG A 107 -53.64 -22.54 12.64
N TYR A 108 -53.05 -21.78 11.72
CA TYR A 108 -53.81 -21.12 10.65
C TYR A 108 -54.52 -22.14 9.75
N ASN A 109 -53.82 -23.20 9.34
CA ASN A 109 -54.39 -24.26 8.50
C ASN A 109 -55.53 -25.01 9.21
N GLN A 110 -55.41 -25.27 10.51
CA GLN A 110 -56.46 -25.89 11.32
C GLN A 110 -57.75 -25.05 11.36
N ILE A 111 -57.61 -23.73 11.51
CA ILE A 111 -58.74 -22.78 11.48
C ILE A 111 -59.38 -22.76 10.09
N GLN A 112 -58.60 -22.69 9.01
CA GLN A 112 -59.12 -22.62 7.63
C GLN A 112 -59.86 -23.90 7.21
N LEU A 113 -59.38 -25.05 7.66
CA LEU A 113 -60.02 -26.35 7.36
C LEU A 113 -61.23 -26.63 8.28
N GLY A 114 -61.55 -25.74 9.22
CA GLY A 114 -62.66 -25.91 10.16
C GLY A 114 -62.48 -27.07 11.13
N VAL A 115 -61.24 -27.50 11.38
CA VAL A 115 -60.92 -28.73 12.13
C VAL A 115 -60.84 -28.49 13.66
N THR A 116 -61.07 -27.27 14.15
CA THR A 116 -60.92 -26.93 15.59
C THR A 116 -62.06 -26.05 16.11
N LEU A 117 -62.70 -26.48 17.21
CA LEU A 117 -63.41 -25.65 18.20
C LEU A 117 -62.42 -25.11 19.23
#